data_AF-A0A0G0WTZ9-F1
#
_entry.id   AF-A0A0G0WTZ9-F1
#
_cell.length_a   1.000
_cell.length_b   1.000
_cell.length_c   1.000
_cell.angle_alpha   90.00
_cell.angle_beta   90.00
_cell.angle_gamma   90.00
#
_symmetry.space_group_name_H-M   'P 1'
#
loop_
_entity.id
_entity.type
_entity.pdbx_description
1 polymer ?
#
loop_
_entity_poly.entity_id
_entity_poly.type
_entity_poly.pdbx_seq_one_letter_code
_entity_poly.pdbx_strand_id
1 'polypeptide(L)'
;MPRKPRKVIKSRKKPHAASTFAKAAVDKKALRGKSSSALKLRKDKSEERVMVVSRSDMFSLGIWHGLKTDDVNKYINIISRKHKFISRSLAEDDPHWQQIIPYLIFENSGKYFVMQRRGDHSDKRLANKFSIGVGGHINERDIKGIRGYKGGKVDNLVMQWAEREFREEVDYSGKFKANFLGLINDDSNDVGLVHIGLVIHISGDSNNISIKDEHKSGALEILVKVGSHYKHMETWSQIVYDFLKERRSKTYSSSKRSASRRSSPQGRIINMTKPNDIIGILPDWVIAEYVAKNKIHISPLDNKWRENIDQVSIDFHLGNKLKLFRAGTYRFVDTKRGLPDDAMEEVNLQDGDPFILEPGAFAIATTREVLKLPNDILGRLEGKSSLARLGILVHSTAARFDPGWSGAPVLELGNLGPKPAILYCGMPICAFTFEKLSSPVRMRYEGSRSDRYSGSRIPLASRIEKHNPSISHSTLREESLGSDSKSSGRGRKKNS
;
A
#
# COMPACT_ATOMS: atom_id res chain seq x y z
N MET A 1 -61.33 -27.02 -6.88
CA MET A 1 -61.44 -26.83 -8.35
C MET A 1 -61.80 -25.37 -8.61
N PRO A 2 -61.45 -24.75 -9.76
CA PRO A 2 -60.67 -25.25 -10.92
C PRO A 2 -59.26 -24.61 -10.95
N ARG A 3 -58.14 -25.18 -11.46
CA ARG A 3 -57.75 -25.97 -12.66
C ARG A 3 -57.39 -25.14 -13.92
N LYS A 4 -56.05 -25.05 -14.12
CA LYS A 4 -55.25 -25.21 -15.38
C LYS A 4 -55.22 -24.06 -16.43
N PRO A 5 -54.23 -24.03 -17.38
CA PRO A 5 -53.16 -25.01 -17.67
C PRO A 5 -51.70 -24.50 -17.80
N ARG A 6 -50.79 -25.49 -17.74
CA ARG A 6 -49.37 -25.51 -18.15
C ARG A 6 -49.18 -25.28 -19.66
N LYS A 7 -48.05 -24.70 -20.06
CA LYS A 7 -47.41 -24.97 -21.36
C LYS A 7 -46.04 -25.63 -21.16
N VAL A 8 -45.90 -26.76 -21.83
CA VAL A 8 -44.71 -27.61 -21.97
C VAL A 8 -43.95 -27.14 -23.22
N ILE A 9 -42.63 -26.99 -23.15
CA ILE A 9 -41.78 -27.01 -24.34
C ILE A 9 -40.67 -28.03 -24.14
N LYS A 10 -40.55 -28.89 -25.14
CA LYS A 10 -39.79 -30.14 -25.21
C LYS A 10 -38.29 -29.90 -25.41
N SER A 11 -37.54 -30.84 -24.85
CA SER A 11 -36.14 -31.19 -25.11
C SER A 11 -35.80 -31.49 -26.58
N ARG A 12 -34.62 -31.08 -27.03
CA ARG A 12 -33.83 -31.70 -28.13
C ARG A 12 -32.36 -31.76 -27.67
N LYS A 13 -31.90 -32.93 -27.23
CA LYS A 13 -31.09 -33.93 -27.96
C LYS A 13 -29.75 -33.40 -28.52
N LYS A 14 -28.66 -33.88 -27.89
CA LYS A 14 -27.29 -33.99 -28.42
C LYS A 14 -27.25 -34.79 -29.73
N PRO A 15 -26.13 -34.73 -30.45
CA PRO A 15 -25.50 -35.97 -30.88
C PRO A 15 -24.01 -36.07 -30.47
N HIS A 16 -23.64 -37.29 -30.07
CA HIS A 16 -22.29 -37.84 -30.07
C HIS A 16 -22.03 -38.49 -31.45
N ALA A 17 -20.79 -38.41 -31.95
CA ALA A 17 -20.04 -39.45 -32.69
C ALA A 17 -18.80 -38.75 -33.32
N ALA A 18 -17.56 -39.03 -32.94
CA ALA A 18 -16.74 -40.25 -33.11
C ALA A 18 -15.78 -40.14 -34.32
N SER A 19 -14.48 -40.19 -33.98
CA SER A 19 -13.34 -40.77 -34.70
C SER A 19 -13.27 -40.74 -36.23
N THR A 20 -12.16 -40.24 -36.79
CA THR A 20 -11.30 -41.09 -37.66
C THR A 20 -9.88 -40.52 -37.78
N PHE A 21 -8.90 -41.34 -37.40
CA PHE A 21 -7.49 -41.27 -37.82
C PHE A 21 -7.34 -42.02 -39.14
N ALA A 22 -6.70 -41.42 -40.15
CA ALA A 22 -6.07 -42.09 -41.31
C ALA A 22 -5.07 -41.09 -41.93
N LYS A 23 -3.74 -41.25 -41.80
CA LYS A 23 -2.79 -42.02 -42.63
C LYS A 23 -2.86 -41.77 -44.15
N ALA A 24 -1.86 -41.05 -44.67
CA ALA A 24 -1.27 -41.20 -46.01
C ALA A 24 0.19 -40.67 -45.93
N ALA A 25 1.24 -41.52 -45.85
CA ALA A 25 2.01 -42.10 -46.97
C ALA A 25 2.53 -41.02 -47.93
N VAL A 26 3.72 -40.45 -47.68
CA VAL A 26 5.01 -40.75 -48.33
C VAL A 26 4.92 -40.94 -49.85
N ASP A 27 5.47 -39.98 -50.58
CA ASP A 27 5.95 -40.20 -51.94
C ASP A 27 7.41 -39.72 -52.08
N LYS A 28 8.31 -40.70 -52.19
CA LYS A 28 9.75 -40.52 -52.48
C LYS A 28 9.94 -40.71 -53.98
N LYS A 29 9.93 -39.63 -54.77
CA LYS A 29 10.62 -39.59 -56.08
C LYS A 29 10.63 -38.19 -56.69
N ALA A 30 11.57 -37.36 -56.24
CA ALA A 30 12.10 -36.23 -57.02
C ALA A 30 13.46 -35.78 -56.46
N LEU A 31 14.45 -36.66 -56.52
CA LEU A 31 15.85 -36.30 -56.35
C LEU A 31 16.63 -36.97 -57.47
N ARG A 32 16.95 -36.20 -58.51
CA ARG A 32 18.25 -36.23 -59.19
C ARG A 32 18.30 -35.20 -60.31
N GLY A 33 19.28 -34.30 -60.20
CA GLY A 33 19.84 -33.59 -61.34
C GLY A 33 19.70 -32.07 -61.30
N LYS A 34 20.55 -31.39 -60.53
CA LYS A 34 21.55 -30.49 -61.12
C LYS A 34 22.63 -30.11 -60.10
N SER A 35 23.85 -30.28 -60.60
CA SER A 35 25.15 -30.19 -59.97
C SER A 35 25.48 -28.80 -59.42
N SER A 36 26.34 -28.84 -58.40
CA SER A 36 27.18 -27.79 -57.84
C SER A 36 27.66 -26.70 -58.82
N SER A 37 27.36 -25.44 -58.50
CA SER A 37 28.24 -24.29 -58.75
C SER A 37 27.62 -23.00 -58.18
N ALA A 38 27.61 -22.85 -56.86
CA ALA A 38 27.56 -21.54 -56.18
C ALA A 38 27.81 -21.71 -54.66
N LEU A 39 28.92 -22.36 -54.31
CA LEU A 39 29.62 -22.03 -53.07
C LEU A 39 30.14 -20.59 -53.26
N LYS A 40 29.29 -19.59 -53.03
CA LYS A 40 29.70 -18.20 -52.92
C LYS A 40 29.80 -17.86 -51.44
N LEU A 41 31.05 -17.77 -50.99
CA LEU A 41 31.52 -17.17 -49.75
C LEU A 41 30.51 -16.17 -49.15
N ARG A 42 29.89 -16.53 -48.03
CA ARG A 42 29.46 -15.55 -47.04
C ARG A 42 30.38 -15.69 -45.84
N LYS A 43 31.28 -14.72 -45.74
CA LYS A 43 32.13 -14.45 -44.59
C LYS A 43 31.22 -14.18 -43.39
N ASP A 44 31.34 -15.04 -42.39
CA ASP A 44 31.21 -14.80 -40.95
C ASP A 44 29.93 -14.09 -40.43
N LYS A 45 29.00 -14.88 -39.92
CA LYS A 45 28.14 -14.49 -38.78
C LYS A 45 28.11 -15.68 -37.84
N SER A 46 28.71 -15.53 -36.66
CA SER A 46 28.39 -16.40 -35.53
C SER A 46 26.88 -16.49 -35.40
N GLU A 47 26.29 -17.67 -35.59
CA GLU A 47 24.86 -17.85 -35.34
C GLU A 47 24.56 -17.39 -33.90
N GLU A 48 23.62 -16.46 -33.73
CA GLU A 48 23.22 -15.95 -32.43
C GLU A 48 22.61 -17.12 -31.63
N ARG A 49 23.34 -17.60 -30.61
CA ARG A 49 22.91 -18.71 -29.77
C ARG A 49 22.28 -18.19 -28.49
N VAL A 50 20.98 -18.40 -28.34
CA VAL A 50 20.16 -17.86 -27.25
C VAL A 50 19.83 -18.94 -26.23
N MET A 51 19.66 -18.53 -24.96
CA MET A 51 19.28 -19.42 -23.88
C MET A 51 17.82 -19.86 -24.04
N VAL A 52 17.59 -21.17 -24.04
CA VAL A 52 16.27 -21.79 -24.14
C VAL A 52 16.08 -22.87 -23.08
N VAL A 53 14.83 -23.18 -22.77
CA VAL A 53 14.40 -24.37 -22.00
C VAL A 53 13.31 -25.08 -22.79
N SER A 54 13.21 -26.41 -22.71
CA SER A 54 12.10 -27.11 -23.37
C SER A 54 10.77 -26.70 -22.74
N ARG A 55 9.74 -26.49 -23.55
CA ARG A 55 8.40 -26.14 -23.10
C ARG A 55 7.85 -27.18 -22.11
N SER A 56 8.09 -28.45 -22.37
CA SER A 56 7.69 -29.55 -21.48
C SER A 56 8.34 -29.48 -20.10
N ASP A 57 9.61 -29.08 -20.02
CA ASP A 57 10.30 -28.91 -18.74
C ASP A 57 9.82 -27.65 -18.02
N MET A 58 9.72 -26.54 -18.74
CA MET A 58 9.33 -25.24 -18.18
C MET A 58 7.95 -25.30 -17.53
N PHE A 59 7.01 -26.00 -18.16
CA PHE A 59 5.63 -26.13 -17.67
C PHE A 59 5.33 -27.47 -16.98
N SER A 60 6.35 -28.23 -16.62
CA SER A 60 6.19 -29.50 -15.87
C SER A 60 5.46 -29.35 -14.53
N LEU A 61 5.47 -28.15 -13.95
CA LEU A 61 4.79 -27.80 -12.70
C LEU A 61 3.42 -27.14 -12.90
N GLY A 62 2.98 -26.97 -14.16
CA GLY A 62 1.74 -26.29 -14.53
C GLY A 62 1.98 -25.11 -15.47
N ILE A 63 1.06 -24.93 -16.42
CA ILE A 63 0.99 -23.79 -17.35
C ILE A 63 0.21 -22.66 -16.69
N TRP A 64 0.64 -21.42 -16.88
CA TRP A 64 -0.10 -20.21 -16.46
C TRP A 64 -0.08 -19.18 -17.59
N HIS A 65 -0.91 -18.14 -17.48
CA HIS A 65 -0.87 -16.98 -18.38
C HIS A 65 -0.72 -15.71 -17.55
N GLY A 66 0.09 -14.76 -18.03
CA GLY A 66 0.40 -13.51 -17.33
C GLY A 66 1.67 -13.57 -16.47
N LEU A 67 1.80 -12.60 -15.56
CA LEU A 67 2.95 -12.47 -14.65
C LEU A 67 2.74 -13.28 -13.37
N LYS A 68 3.54 -14.34 -13.20
CA LYS A 68 3.61 -15.17 -11.99
C LYS A 68 4.70 -14.67 -11.04
N THR A 69 4.35 -14.46 -9.78
CA THR A 69 5.29 -13.99 -8.72
C THR A 69 5.43 -14.94 -7.54
N ASP A 70 4.52 -15.90 -7.41
CA ASP A 70 4.53 -16.96 -6.40
C ASP A 70 5.27 -18.21 -6.91
N ASP A 71 5.97 -18.93 -6.03
CA ASP A 71 6.66 -20.20 -6.32
C ASP A 71 7.66 -20.18 -7.50
N VAL A 72 8.09 -18.99 -7.94
CA VAL A 72 8.96 -18.79 -9.10
C VAL A 72 10.32 -19.47 -8.97
N ASN A 73 10.82 -19.67 -7.75
CA ASN A 73 12.10 -20.36 -7.49
C ASN A 73 12.14 -21.78 -8.06
N LYS A 74 11.00 -22.47 -8.15
CA LYS A 74 10.93 -23.83 -8.73
C LYS A 74 11.21 -23.78 -10.23
N TYR A 75 10.67 -22.78 -10.92
CA TYR A 75 10.88 -22.56 -12.36
C TYR A 75 12.29 -22.04 -12.65
N ILE A 76 12.82 -21.14 -11.81
CA ILE A 76 14.21 -20.71 -11.92
C ILE A 76 15.19 -21.86 -11.74
N ASN A 77 14.91 -22.80 -10.82
CA ASN A 77 15.70 -24.04 -10.70
C ASN A 77 15.61 -24.92 -11.96
N ILE A 78 14.46 -24.99 -12.64
CA ILE A 78 14.32 -25.70 -13.91
C ILE A 78 15.18 -25.03 -14.98
N ILE A 79 15.07 -23.72 -15.15
CA ILE A 79 15.91 -22.95 -16.08
C ILE A 79 17.39 -23.17 -15.77
N SER A 80 17.77 -23.07 -14.50
CA SER A 80 19.14 -23.29 -14.05
C SER A 80 19.71 -24.65 -14.40
N ARG A 81 18.90 -25.70 -14.35
CA ARG A 81 19.37 -27.09 -14.54
C ARG A 81 19.22 -27.58 -15.97
N LYS A 82 18.23 -27.07 -16.71
CA LYS A 82 17.79 -27.63 -17.99
C LYS A 82 17.92 -26.67 -19.17
N HIS A 83 18.44 -25.45 -18.96
CA HIS A 83 18.69 -24.56 -20.08
C HIS A 83 19.70 -25.14 -21.07
N LYS A 84 19.58 -24.72 -22.32
CA LYS A 84 20.49 -25.00 -23.43
C LYS A 84 20.68 -23.73 -24.24
N PHE A 85 21.71 -23.72 -25.09
CA PHE A 85 21.90 -22.70 -26.09
C PHE A 85 21.60 -23.28 -27.47
N ILE A 86 20.70 -22.66 -28.23
CA ILE A 86 20.40 -23.05 -29.61
C ILE A 86 20.39 -21.82 -30.51
N SER A 87 20.48 -22.01 -31.82
CA SER A 87 20.39 -20.92 -32.78
C SER A 87 19.03 -20.21 -32.66
N ARG A 88 19.04 -18.88 -32.59
CA ARG A 88 17.83 -18.07 -32.44
C ARG A 88 16.80 -18.35 -33.52
N SER A 89 17.24 -18.47 -34.77
CA SER A 89 16.35 -18.77 -35.90
C SER A 89 15.64 -20.11 -35.77
N LEU A 90 16.25 -21.09 -35.12
CA LEU A 90 15.59 -22.37 -34.82
C LEU A 90 14.60 -22.25 -33.66
N ALA A 91 14.87 -21.38 -32.69
CA ALA A 91 14.03 -21.19 -31.52
C ALA A 91 12.78 -20.33 -31.80
N GLU A 92 12.86 -19.39 -32.74
CA GLU A 92 11.76 -18.47 -33.07
C GLU A 92 10.55 -19.17 -33.70
N ASP A 93 10.77 -20.24 -34.46
CA ASP A 93 9.73 -20.96 -35.18
C ASP A 93 9.35 -22.32 -34.54
N ASP A 94 9.92 -22.66 -33.38
CA ASP A 94 9.70 -23.94 -32.69
C ASP A 94 9.16 -23.76 -31.27
N PRO A 95 7.83 -23.90 -31.06
CA PRO A 95 7.19 -23.84 -29.74
C PRO A 95 7.63 -24.92 -28.76
N HIS A 96 8.43 -25.91 -29.19
CA HIS A 96 9.10 -26.82 -28.27
C HIS A 96 10.09 -26.09 -27.35
N TRP A 97 10.61 -24.94 -27.78
CA TRP A 97 11.55 -24.14 -27.01
C TRP A 97 10.88 -22.92 -26.39
N GLN A 98 11.32 -22.57 -25.19
CA GLN A 98 11.01 -21.33 -24.50
C GLN A 98 12.30 -20.54 -24.38
N GLN A 99 12.41 -19.47 -25.17
CA GLN A 99 13.52 -18.52 -25.15
C GLN A 99 13.42 -17.67 -23.89
N ILE A 100 14.52 -17.61 -23.13
CA ILE A 100 14.60 -16.90 -21.86
C ILE A 100 14.88 -15.42 -22.14
N ILE A 101 13.91 -14.55 -21.84
CA ILE A 101 14.01 -13.10 -22.07
C ILE A 101 13.98 -12.37 -20.74
N PRO A 102 15.08 -11.80 -20.24
CA PRO A 102 15.01 -10.88 -19.13
C PRO A 102 14.28 -9.61 -19.56
N TYR A 103 13.25 -9.25 -18.81
CA TYR A 103 12.34 -8.15 -19.12
C TYR A 103 12.41 -7.11 -17.99
N LEU A 104 13.11 -6.02 -18.25
CA LEU A 104 13.49 -5.02 -17.25
C LEU A 104 12.48 -3.88 -17.21
N ILE A 105 11.89 -3.64 -16.04
CA ILE A 105 10.97 -2.53 -15.79
C ILE A 105 11.68 -1.53 -14.90
N PHE A 106 11.84 -0.28 -15.36
CA PHE A 106 12.40 0.77 -14.53
C PHE A 106 11.30 1.57 -13.81
N GLU A 107 11.54 1.85 -12.54
CA GLU A 107 10.69 2.66 -11.67
C GLU A 107 11.53 3.61 -10.82
N ASN A 108 11.04 4.84 -10.67
CA ASN A 108 11.51 5.75 -9.63
C ASN A 108 10.34 6.57 -9.10
N SER A 109 10.18 6.60 -7.77
CA SER A 109 9.23 7.47 -7.07
C SER A 109 7.78 7.36 -7.61
N GLY A 110 7.36 6.14 -7.95
CA GLY A 110 6.03 5.82 -8.49
C GLY A 110 5.82 6.14 -9.97
N LYS A 111 6.90 6.50 -10.69
CA LYS A 111 6.91 6.71 -12.14
C LYS A 111 7.64 5.56 -12.82
N TYR A 112 7.09 5.09 -13.93
CA TYR A 112 7.63 4.01 -14.74
C TYR A 112 8.21 4.56 -16.02
N PHE A 113 9.34 4.00 -16.45
CA PHE A 113 9.93 4.40 -17.73
C PHE A 113 9.16 3.75 -18.86
N VAL A 114 8.52 4.58 -19.68
CA VAL A 114 7.76 4.15 -20.85
C VAL A 114 8.48 4.63 -22.09
N MET A 115 8.62 3.72 -23.05
CA MET A 115 9.34 3.94 -24.29
C MET A 115 8.39 3.71 -25.46
N GLN A 116 8.65 4.37 -26.58
CA GLN A 116 7.96 4.10 -27.84
C GLN A 116 8.96 3.64 -28.89
N ARG A 117 8.75 2.44 -29.46
CA ARG A 117 9.61 1.96 -30.55
C ARG A 117 9.43 2.82 -31.80
N ARG A 118 10.50 2.98 -32.59
CA ARG A 118 10.43 3.69 -33.87
C ARG A 118 9.55 2.92 -34.88
N GLY A 119 9.07 3.62 -35.92
CA GLY A 119 8.18 3.04 -36.93
C GLY A 119 8.88 2.10 -37.93
N ASP A 120 10.21 2.16 -37.99
CA ASP A 120 11.12 1.39 -38.85
C ASP A 120 11.81 0.23 -38.12
N HIS A 121 11.22 -0.22 -37.02
CA HIS A 121 11.79 -1.30 -36.20
C HIS A 121 11.92 -2.63 -36.97
N SER A 122 12.97 -3.40 -36.65
CA SER A 122 13.30 -4.66 -37.32
C SER A 122 12.16 -5.70 -37.22
N ASP A 123 11.43 -5.71 -36.11
CA ASP A 123 10.15 -6.40 -35.99
C ASP A 123 8.97 -5.45 -36.27
N LYS A 124 8.40 -5.59 -37.47
CA LYS A 124 7.23 -4.81 -37.93
C LYS A 124 6.01 -4.92 -37.01
N ARG A 125 5.90 -5.96 -36.18
CA ARG A 125 4.77 -6.17 -35.25
C ARG A 125 4.85 -5.27 -34.01
N LEU A 126 6.03 -4.71 -33.72
CA LEU A 126 6.33 -3.87 -32.57
C LEU A 126 6.47 -2.38 -32.93
N ALA A 127 6.43 -2.04 -34.22
CA ALA A 127 6.55 -0.67 -34.70
C ALA A 127 5.48 0.25 -34.06
N ASN A 128 5.91 1.42 -33.57
CA ASN A 128 5.09 2.45 -32.89
C ASN A 128 4.40 2.03 -31.59
N LYS A 129 4.59 0.80 -31.09
CA LYS A 129 4.01 0.36 -29.81
C LYS A 129 4.74 0.98 -28.63
N PHE A 130 4.01 1.17 -27.54
CA PHE A 130 4.55 1.56 -26.25
C PHE A 130 5.05 0.32 -25.49
N SER A 131 6.19 0.45 -24.82
CA SER A 131 6.72 -0.56 -23.92
C SER A 131 7.07 0.04 -22.56
N ILE A 132 6.70 -0.65 -21.48
CA ILE A 132 7.09 -0.35 -20.09
C ILE A 132 8.40 -1.07 -19.72
N GLY A 133 8.79 -2.08 -20.51
CA GLY A 133 9.98 -2.87 -20.25
C GLY A 133 10.92 -2.99 -21.43
N VAL A 134 12.21 -3.08 -21.13
CA VAL A 134 13.25 -3.43 -22.10
C VAL A 134 13.45 -4.94 -22.03
N GLY A 135 13.57 -5.63 -23.16
CA GLY A 135 13.83 -7.07 -23.16
C GLY A 135 14.75 -7.48 -24.30
N GLY A 136 15.63 -8.44 -24.01
CA GLY A 136 16.61 -8.97 -24.95
C GLY A 136 16.93 -10.44 -24.66
N HIS A 137 17.56 -11.13 -25.61
CA HIS A 137 17.94 -12.53 -25.44
C HIS A 137 19.24 -12.67 -24.63
N ILE A 138 19.31 -13.67 -23.75
CA ILE A 138 20.59 -14.05 -23.13
C ILE A 138 21.39 -14.87 -24.14
N ASN A 139 22.51 -14.34 -24.61
CA ASN A 139 23.37 -15.01 -25.57
C ASN A 139 24.45 -15.88 -24.91
N GLU A 140 24.86 -16.98 -25.56
CA GLU A 140 25.90 -17.88 -25.06
C GLU A 140 27.23 -17.14 -24.79
N ARG A 141 27.54 -16.16 -25.63
CA ARG A 141 28.72 -15.28 -25.48
C ARG A 141 28.67 -14.41 -24.22
N ASP A 142 27.48 -14.02 -23.78
CA ASP A 142 27.30 -13.16 -22.61
C ASP A 142 27.68 -13.88 -21.33
N ILE A 143 27.41 -15.19 -21.25
CA ILE A 143 27.81 -16.02 -20.12
C ILE A 143 29.33 -16.14 -20.02
N LYS A 144 30.01 -16.30 -21.15
CA LYS A 144 31.48 -16.48 -21.18
C LYS A 144 32.24 -15.20 -20.79
N GLY A 145 31.64 -14.02 -20.98
CA GLY A 145 32.22 -12.72 -20.61
C GLY A 145 32.14 -12.39 -19.11
N ILE A 146 31.34 -13.15 -18.34
CA ILE A 146 31.15 -12.90 -16.90
C ILE A 146 32.29 -13.54 -16.11
N ARG A 147 33.25 -12.72 -15.64
CA ARG A 147 34.36 -13.15 -14.78
C ARG A 147 33.81 -13.84 -13.52
N GLY A 148 34.11 -15.13 -13.35
CA GLY A 148 33.81 -15.87 -12.12
C GLY A 148 32.63 -16.85 -12.20
N TYR A 149 32.05 -17.10 -13.37
CA TYR A 149 31.04 -18.16 -13.52
C TYR A 149 31.67 -19.56 -13.47
N LYS A 150 31.96 -20.04 -12.25
CA LYS A 150 32.16 -21.46 -11.94
C LYS A 150 31.04 -21.89 -10.99
N GLY A 151 29.95 -22.44 -11.54
CA GLY A 151 28.91 -23.13 -10.77
C GLY A 151 28.10 -22.27 -9.78
N GLY A 152 27.73 -21.03 -10.15
CA GLY A 152 26.88 -20.15 -9.34
C GLY A 152 25.42 -20.16 -9.78
N LYS A 153 24.49 -20.01 -8.81
CA LYS A 153 23.02 -19.97 -9.00
C LYS A 153 22.60 -19.03 -10.16
N VAL A 154 21.66 -19.47 -11.01
CA VAL A 154 21.16 -18.70 -12.18
C VAL A 154 20.62 -17.32 -11.82
N ASP A 155 20.09 -17.13 -10.60
CA ASP A 155 19.67 -15.83 -10.09
C ASP A 155 20.78 -14.78 -10.19
N ASN A 156 22.04 -15.18 -9.96
CA ASN A 156 23.17 -14.24 -10.02
C ASN A 156 23.53 -13.91 -11.48
N LEU A 157 23.38 -14.87 -12.39
CA LEU A 157 23.68 -14.71 -13.81
C LEU A 157 22.67 -13.78 -14.51
N VAL A 158 21.38 -14.03 -14.28
CA VAL A 158 20.29 -13.22 -14.86
C VAL A 158 20.38 -11.77 -14.42
N MET A 159 20.72 -11.54 -13.15
CA MET A 159 20.83 -10.18 -12.59
C MET A 159 22.06 -9.44 -13.13
N GLN A 160 23.20 -10.11 -13.29
CA GLN A 160 24.39 -9.51 -13.91
C GLN A 160 24.18 -9.17 -15.39
N TRP A 161 23.50 -10.04 -16.13
CA TRP A 161 23.10 -9.76 -17.51
C TRP A 161 22.16 -8.56 -17.56
N ALA A 162 21.15 -8.52 -16.69
CA ALA A 162 20.17 -7.44 -16.65
C ALA A 162 20.80 -6.08 -16.32
N GLU A 163 21.75 -6.03 -15.39
CA GLU A 163 22.48 -4.79 -15.10
C GLU A 163 23.32 -4.31 -16.29
N ARG A 164 23.91 -5.23 -17.07
CA ARG A 164 24.65 -4.89 -18.29
C ARG A 164 23.71 -4.37 -19.37
N GLU A 165 22.66 -5.13 -19.68
CA GLU A 165 21.67 -4.79 -20.71
C GLU A 165 21.03 -3.43 -20.43
N PHE A 166 20.64 -3.19 -19.18
CA PHE A 166 20.08 -1.90 -18.77
C PHE A 166 21.06 -0.75 -19.07
N ARG A 167 22.35 -0.94 -18.83
CA ARG A 167 23.38 0.08 -19.12
C ARG A 167 23.70 0.23 -20.60
N GLU A 168 23.46 -0.79 -21.41
CA GLU A 168 23.66 -0.75 -22.86
C GLU A 168 22.51 0.01 -23.55
N GLU A 169 21.27 -0.21 -23.10
CA GLU A 169 20.06 0.37 -23.70
C GLU A 169 19.67 1.73 -23.11
N VAL A 170 20.02 1.99 -21.85
CA VAL A 170 19.57 3.17 -21.10
C VAL A 170 20.75 4.00 -20.61
N ASP A 171 20.66 5.32 -20.81
CA ASP A 171 21.50 6.29 -20.15
C ASP A 171 20.83 6.76 -18.87
N TYR A 172 21.42 6.40 -17.74
CA TYR A 172 20.87 6.65 -16.42
C TYR A 172 21.95 7.20 -15.49
N SER A 173 21.76 8.43 -15.02
CA SER A 173 22.68 9.11 -14.10
C SER A 173 22.19 9.00 -12.66
N GLY A 174 22.41 7.82 -12.06
CA GLY A 174 22.04 7.54 -10.68
C GLY A 174 22.45 6.15 -10.21
N LYS A 175 22.08 5.80 -8.97
CA LYS A 175 22.17 4.43 -8.47
C LYS A 175 20.85 3.73 -8.74
N PHE A 176 20.94 2.45 -9.09
CA PHE A 176 19.76 1.62 -9.26
C PHE A 176 19.95 0.28 -8.59
N LYS A 177 18.83 -0.38 -8.29
CA LYS A 177 18.81 -1.73 -7.75
C LYS A 177 17.88 -2.59 -8.58
N ALA A 178 18.40 -3.68 -9.13
CA ALA A 178 17.61 -4.70 -9.79
C ALA A 178 17.06 -5.70 -8.77
N ASN A 179 15.78 -6.08 -8.90
CA ASN A 179 15.15 -7.15 -8.12
C ASN A 179 14.34 -8.05 -9.05
N PHE A 180 14.54 -9.36 -8.98
CA PHE A 180 13.72 -10.31 -9.72
C PHE A 180 12.27 -10.25 -9.20
N LEU A 181 11.33 -10.00 -10.09
CA LEU A 181 9.90 -9.82 -9.77
C LEU A 181 9.09 -11.10 -10.03
N GLY A 182 9.36 -11.79 -11.14
CA GLY A 182 8.57 -12.96 -11.51
C GLY A 182 8.79 -13.43 -12.95
N LEU A 183 7.90 -14.30 -13.43
CA LEU A 183 7.94 -14.87 -14.76
C LEU A 183 6.68 -14.52 -15.57
N ILE A 184 6.84 -14.07 -16.81
CA ILE A 184 5.73 -13.86 -17.76
C ILE A 184 5.64 -15.07 -18.68
N ASN A 185 4.45 -15.63 -18.81
CA ASN A 185 4.07 -16.49 -19.93
C ASN A 185 2.90 -15.86 -20.69
N ASP A 186 2.95 -15.88 -22.03
CA ASP A 186 1.93 -15.30 -22.90
C ASP A 186 1.71 -16.15 -24.16
N ASP A 187 0.85 -17.16 -24.07
CA ASP A 187 0.52 -18.00 -25.23
C ASP A 187 -0.51 -17.36 -26.19
N SER A 188 -0.81 -16.05 -26.07
CA SER A 188 -1.87 -15.40 -26.88
C SER A 188 -1.45 -15.06 -28.31
N ASN A 189 -0.16 -15.16 -28.63
CA ASN A 189 0.42 -14.80 -29.93
C ASN A 189 1.68 -15.64 -30.22
N ASP A 190 2.09 -15.68 -31.48
CA ASP A 190 3.21 -16.52 -31.95
C ASP A 190 4.54 -16.19 -31.27
N VAL A 191 4.78 -14.91 -30.93
CA VAL A 191 6.00 -14.52 -30.23
C VAL A 191 5.97 -15.05 -28.81
N GLY A 192 4.90 -14.83 -28.07
CA GLY A 192 4.82 -15.27 -26.69
C GLY A 192 4.79 -16.80 -26.54
N LEU A 193 4.32 -17.55 -27.56
CA LEU A 193 4.37 -19.02 -27.57
C LEU A 193 5.79 -19.60 -27.45
N VAL A 194 6.81 -18.87 -27.88
CA VAL A 194 8.21 -19.31 -27.87
C VAL A 194 9.07 -18.56 -26.86
N HIS A 195 8.50 -17.67 -26.03
CA HIS A 195 9.25 -16.83 -25.10
C HIS A 195 8.72 -16.92 -23.67
N ILE A 196 9.64 -16.93 -22.69
CA ILE A 196 9.33 -16.75 -21.28
C ILE A 196 10.07 -15.53 -20.74
N GLY A 197 9.32 -14.61 -20.13
CA GLY A 197 9.86 -13.36 -19.60
C GLY A 197 10.36 -13.53 -18.16
N LEU A 198 11.61 -13.17 -17.88
CA LEU A 198 12.15 -13.05 -16.52
C LEU A 198 12.05 -11.58 -16.12
N VAL A 199 11.00 -11.24 -15.39
CA VAL A 199 10.70 -9.85 -15.07
C VAL A 199 11.61 -9.36 -13.96
N ILE A 200 12.32 -8.27 -14.23
CA ILE A 200 13.26 -7.66 -13.31
C ILE A 200 12.83 -6.22 -13.08
N HIS A 201 12.56 -5.89 -11.83
CA HIS A 201 12.22 -4.54 -11.41
C HIS A 201 13.48 -3.77 -11.03
N ILE A 202 13.78 -2.72 -11.78
CA ILE A 202 14.87 -1.78 -11.52
C ILE A 202 14.29 -0.57 -10.81
N SER A 203 14.68 -0.35 -9.56
CA SER A 203 14.37 0.87 -8.82
C SER A 203 15.55 1.84 -8.89
N GLY A 204 15.34 3.01 -9.49
CA GLY A 204 16.30 4.11 -9.51
C GLY A 204 16.08 5.14 -8.39
N ASP A 205 17.07 6.00 -8.21
CA ASP A 205 17.08 7.17 -7.32
C ASP A 205 16.98 8.54 -8.03
N SER A 206 16.93 8.55 -9.36
CA SER A 206 17.00 9.73 -10.22
C SER A 206 15.95 9.68 -11.32
N ASN A 207 15.48 10.85 -11.75
CA ASN A 207 14.58 10.96 -12.90
C ASN A 207 15.32 11.13 -14.23
N ASN A 208 16.65 11.23 -14.19
CA ASN A 208 17.49 11.45 -15.37
C ASN A 208 17.76 10.11 -16.06
N ILE A 209 16.80 9.71 -16.87
CA ILE A 209 16.81 8.47 -17.65
C ILE A 209 16.44 8.77 -19.10
N SER A 210 17.23 8.29 -20.04
CA SER A 210 16.99 8.38 -21.49
C SER A 210 17.45 7.10 -22.18
N ILE A 211 16.98 6.86 -23.41
CA ILE A 211 17.36 5.67 -24.19
C ILE A 211 18.59 6.01 -25.02
N LYS A 212 19.54 5.07 -25.13
CA LYS A 212 20.80 5.27 -25.87
C LYS A 212 20.64 5.14 -27.38
N ASP A 213 19.84 4.20 -27.90
CA ASP A 213 19.37 4.22 -29.29
C ASP A 213 18.21 3.23 -29.56
N GLU A 214 17.67 3.24 -30.79
CA GLU A 214 16.52 2.45 -31.33
C GLU A 214 15.09 2.89 -31.00
N HIS A 215 14.88 3.76 -30.00
CA HIS A 215 13.53 4.21 -29.63
C HIS A 215 13.26 5.66 -30.08
N LYS A 216 11.99 5.99 -30.31
CA LYS A 216 11.54 7.32 -30.78
C LYS A 216 11.56 8.34 -29.64
N SER A 217 11.23 7.88 -28.43
CA SER A 217 11.20 8.64 -27.19
C SER A 217 11.12 7.69 -25.99
N GLY A 218 11.61 8.16 -24.84
CA GLY A 218 11.43 7.52 -23.53
C GLY A 218 11.08 8.57 -22.49
N ALA A 219 10.15 8.29 -21.59
CA ALA A 219 9.71 9.21 -20.55
C ALA A 219 9.32 8.48 -19.25
N LEU A 220 9.58 9.11 -18.11
CA LEU A 220 9.07 8.66 -16.81
C LEU A 220 7.64 9.14 -16.60
N GLU A 221 6.72 8.19 -16.44
CA GLU A 221 5.30 8.48 -16.33
C GLU A 221 4.65 7.81 -15.11
N ILE A 222 3.71 8.50 -14.47
CA ILE A 222 2.88 7.89 -13.41
C ILE A 222 1.97 6.81 -14.00
N LEU A 223 1.67 5.76 -13.23
CA LEU A 223 0.90 4.60 -13.70
C LEU A 223 -0.46 4.95 -14.37
N VAL A 224 -1.11 6.03 -13.94
CA VAL A 224 -2.36 6.50 -14.59
C VAL A 224 -2.11 6.94 -16.03
N LYS A 225 -1.03 7.68 -16.27
CA LYS A 225 -0.63 8.16 -17.60
C LYS A 225 -0.14 7.01 -18.47
N VAL A 226 0.62 6.08 -17.89
CA VAL A 226 0.98 4.80 -18.53
C VAL A 226 -0.27 4.08 -19.05
N GLY A 227 -1.35 4.03 -18.27
CA GLY A 227 -2.62 3.41 -18.69
C GLY A 227 -3.29 4.06 -19.91
N SER A 228 -3.00 5.33 -20.22
CA SER A 228 -3.52 5.97 -21.43
C SER A 228 -2.96 5.34 -22.72
N HIS A 229 -1.79 4.71 -22.64
CA HIS A 229 -1.15 4.01 -23.75
C HIS A 229 -1.56 2.54 -23.88
N TYR A 230 -2.35 1.98 -22.94
CA TYR A 230 -2.60 0.54 -22.79
C TYR A 230 -2.99 -0.20 -24.08
N LYS A 231 -3.93 0.35 -24.87
CA LYS A 231 -4.40 -0.29 -26.12
C LYS A 231 -3.31 -0.37 -27.21
N HIS A 232 -2.25 0.43 -27.08
CA HIS A 232 -1.15 0.53 -28.04
C HIS A 232 0.15 -0.04 -27.46
N MET A 233 0.07 -0.77 -26.33
CA MET A 233 1.22 -1.44 -25.72
C MET A 233 1.47 -2.82 -26.31
N GLU A 234 2.71 -3.28 -26.17
CA GLU A 234 3.08 -4.69 -26.30
C GLU A 234 2.32 -5.56 -25.28
N THR A 235 2.08 -6.84 -25.58
CA THR A 235 1.28 -7.72 -24.72
C THR A 235 1.92 -7.93 -23.34
N TRP A 236 3.24 -8.09 -23.27
CA TRP A 236 3.97 -8.17 -22.00
C TRP A 236 3.90 -6.87 -21.19
N SER A 237 3.92 -5.71 -21.87
CA SER A 237 3.69 -4.42 -21.21
C SER A 237 2.28 -4.30 -20.65
N GLN A 238 1.26 -4.81 -21.34
CA GLN A 238 -0.12 -4.87 -20.83
C GLN A 238 -0.21 -5.78 -19.59
N ILE A 239 0.38 -6.99 -19.65
CA ILE A 239 0.44 -7.93 -18.52
C ILE A 239 1.11 -7.29 -17.30
N VAL A 240 2.25 -6.62 -17.51
CA VAL A 240 2.96 -5.91 -16.43
C VAL A 240 2.12 -4.75 -15.90
N TYR A 241 1.49 -3.97 -16.77
CA TYR A 241 0.62 -2.86 -16.36
C TYR A 241 -0.53 -3.35 -15.48
N ASP A 242 -1.22 -4.42 -15.90
CA ASP A 242 -2.31 -5.02 -15.14
C ASP A 242 -1.82 -5.52 -13.79
N PHE A 243 -0.66 -6.19 -13.75
CA PHE A 243 -0.03 -6.58 -12.49
C PHE A 243 0.28 -5.38 -11.59
N LEU A 244 0.88 -4.31 -12.11
CA LEU A 244 1.21 -3.11 -11.33
C LEU A 244 -0.05 -2.40 -10.82
N LYS A 245 -1.09 -2.33 -11.65
CA LYS A 245 -2.40 -1.78 -11.30
C LYS A 245 -3.08 -2.60 -10.23
N GLU A 246 -3.15 -3.92 -10.40
CA GLU A 246 -3.67 -4.85 -9.40
C GLU A 246 -2.87 -4.82 -8.12
N ARG A 247 -1.53 -4.74 -8.18
CA ARG A 247 -0.68 -4.64 -6.99
C ARG A 247 -0.99 -3.36 -6.23
N ARG A 248 -1.19 -2.23 -6.92
CA ARG A 248 -1.67 -0.99 -6.29
C ARG A 248 -3.06 -1.16 -5.67
N SER A 249 -3.99 -1.82 -6.36
CA SER A 249 -5.34 -2.08 -5.87
C SER A 249 -5.39 -3.13 -4.74
N LYS A 250 -4.49 -4.10 -4.73
CA LYS A 250 -4.32 -5.13 -3.70
C LYS A 250 -3.61 -4.54 -2.50
N THR A 251 -2.57 -3.72 -2.61
CA THR A 251 -2.08 -2.91 -1.47
C THR A 251 -3.20 -2.07 -0.85
N TYR A 252 -4.19 -1.66 -1.66
CA TYR A 252 -5.40 -0.95 -1.21
C TYR A 252 -6.55 -1.85 -0.70
N SER A 253 -6.51 -3.18 -0.93
CA SER A 253 -7.59 -4.15 -0.66
C SER A 253 -7.19 -5.29 0.29
N SER A 254 -5.92 -5.70 0.32
CA SER A 254 -5.31 -6.64 1.28
C SER A 254 -5.01 -5.98 2.63
N SER A 255 -5.18 -4.67 2.77
CA SER A 255 -5.37 -3.99 4.06
C SER A 255 -6.75 -4.29 4.70
N LYS A 256 -7.65 -5.03 4.01
CA LYS A 256 -9.00 -5.39 4.52
C LYS A 256 -9.27 -6.88 4.73
N ARG A 257 -8.40 -7.81 4.33
CA ARG A 257 -8.68 -9.26 4.44
C ARG A 257 -7.41 -10.04 4.75
N SER A 258 -7.43 -10.82 5.84
CA SER A 258 -6.44 -11.82 6.30
C SER A 258 -5.39 -11.39 7.34
N ALA A 259 -5.87 -10.98 8.51
CA ALA A 259 -5.29 -11.47 9.76
C ALA A 259 -5.77 -12.92 9.99
N SER A 260 -5.04 -13.93 9.48
CA SER A 260 -4.93 -15.25 10.15
C SER A 260 -3.86 -16.16 9.53
N ARG A 261 -2.80 -16.41 10.33
CA ARG A 261 -1.88 -17.57 10.37
C ARG A 261 -0.83 -17.82 9.26
N ARG A 262 0.41 -17.45 9.66
CA ARG A 262 1.73 -18.17 9.63
C ARG A 262 2.29 -18.51 8.24
N SER A 263 3.58 -18.35 7.92
CA SER A 263 4.84 -18.29 8.69
C SER A 263 5.94 -17.57 7.86
N SER A 264 6.98 -17.08 8.54
CA SER A 264 8.12 -16.30 8.04
C SER A 264 8.88 -16.92 6.85
N PRO A 265 9.45 -16.07 5.98
CA PRO A 265 10.86 -16.21 5.63
C PRO A 265 11.62 -14.88 5.84
N GLN A 266 12.77 -14.98 6.52
CA GLN A 266 13.71 -13.89 6.80
C GLN A 266 13.88 -12.92 5.61
N GLY A 267 13.43 -11.68 5.78
CA GLY A 267 13.54 -10.59 4.81
C GLY A 267 14.92 -9.94 4.83
N ARG A 268 15.49 -9.75 3.63
CA ARG A 268 16.70 -8.95 3.37
C ARG A 268 16.56 -7.54 3.93
N ILE A 269 17.64 -7.08 4.57
CA ILE A 269 17.82 -5.75 5.15
C ILE A 269 17.55 -4.68 4.07
N ILE A 270 16.41 -4.00 4.20
CA ILE A 270 16.18 -2.69 3.61
C ILE A 270 17.12 -1.75 4.38
N ASN A 271 17.95 -0.95 3.72
CA ASN A 271 18.67 0.13 4.41
C ASN A 271 17.63 1.17 4.83
N MET A 272 16.97 0.91 5.94
CA MET A 272 16.01 1.80 6.54
C MET A 272 16.79 2.99 7.07
N THR A 273 16.45 4.20 6.61
CA THR A 273 16.85 5.46 7.24
C THR A 273 16.71 5.29 8.75
N LYS A 274 17.68 5.73 9.56
CA LYS A 274 17.55 5.49 11.00
C LYS A 274 16.27 6.16 11.50
N PRO A 275 15.57 5.57 12.48
CA PRO A 275 14.35 6.14 13.06
C PRO A 275 14.48 7.61 13.50
N ASN A 276 15.69 8.05 13.85
CA ASN A 276 15.95 9.44 14.24
C ASN A 276 16.05 10.42 13.05
N ASP A 277 16.29 9.92 11.84
CA ASP A 277 16.56 10.74 10.66
C ASP A 277 15.29 10.98 9.81
N ILE A 278 14.15 10.37 10.19
CA ILE A 278 12.86 10.53 9.51
C ILE A 278 12.16 11.78 10.02
N ILE A 279 11.80 12.68 9.11
CA ILE A 279 10.95 13.86 9.35
C ILE A 279 9.61 13.62 8.62
N GLY A 280 8.50 14.11 9.19
CA GLY A 280 7.16 13.89 8.65
C GLY A 280 6.47 12.68 9.29
N ILE A 281 5.50 12.09 8.58
CA ILE A 281 4.66 11.01 9.11
C ILE A 281 5.51 9.76 9.40
N LEU A 282 5.38 9.21 10.61
CA LEU A 282 6.11 8.04 11.07
C LEU A 282 5.52 6.76 10.46
N PRO A 283 6.33 5.92 9.79
CA PRO A 283 5.88 4.60 9.34
C PRO A 283 5.77 3.61 10.51
N ASP A 284 5.00 2.56 10.29
CA ASP A 284 4.74 1.43 11.19
C ASP A 284 5.93 1.00 12.07
N TRP A 285 7.08 0.72 11.46
CA TRP A 285 8.27 0.24 12.17
C TRP A 285 8.92 1.30 13.05
N VAL A 286 8.80 2.60 12.72
CA VAL A 286 9.27 3.70 13.59
C VAL A 286 8.31 3.91 14.74
N ILE A 287 7.00 3.84 14.50
CA ILE A 287 5.99 3.88 15.56
C ILE A 287 6.26 2.75 16.55
N ALA A 288 6.45 1.52 16.04
CA ALA A 288 6.77 0.36 16.85
C ALA A 288 8.05 0.56 17.67
N GLU A 289 9.10 1.12 17.09
CA GLU A 289 10.34 1.40 17.80
C GLU A 289 10.15 2.50 18.86
N TYR A 290 9.49 3.60 18.53
CA TYR A 290 9.31 4.75 19.42
C TYR A 290 8.43 4.38 20.61
N VAL A 291 7.39 3.57 20.40
CA VAL A 291 6.57 3.04 21.49
C VAL A 291 7.37 2.05 22.35
N ALA A 292 8.12 1.12 21.73
CA ALA A 292 8.94 0.16 22.47
C ALA A 292 10.05 0.82 23.30
N LYS A 293 10.61 1.93 22.82
CA LYS A 293 11.62 2.75 23.53
C LYS A 293 11.00 3.81 24.44
N ASN A 294 9.68 3.82 24.59
CA ASN A 294 8.94 4.77 25.43
C ASN A 294 9.17 6.26 25.04
N LYS A 295 9.52 6.52 23.78
CA LYS A 295 9.58 7.89 23.24
C LYS A 295 8.17 8.44 23.01
N ILE A 296 7.31 7.62 22.39
CA ILE A 296 5.86 7.83 22.37
C ILE A 296 5.30 6.91 23.45
N HIS A 297 4.77 7.48 24.52
CA HIS A 297 4.23 6.68 25.62
C HIS A 297 2.75 6.42 25.38
N ILE A 298 2.37 5.15 25.38
CA ILE A 298 0.98 4.69 25.28
C ILE A 298 0.76 3.74 26.45
N SER A 299 -0.31 3.93 27.23
CA SER A 299 -0.67 3.00 28.32
C SER A 299 -2.17 2.90 28.55
N PRO A 300 -2.75 1.71 28.77
CA PRO A 300 -2.07 0.41 28.78
C PRO A 300 -1.64 -0.04 27.37
N LEU A 301 -0.61 -0.89 27.30
CA LEU A 301 -0.26 -1.65 26.10
C LEU A 301 -0.44 -3.13 26.45
N ASP A 302 -1.31 -3.82 25.70
CA ASP A 302 -1.45 -5.26 25.84
C ASP A 302 -0.23 -6.00 25.23
N ASN A 303 -0.10 -7.30 25.47
CA ASN A 303 1.04 -8.10 24.99
C ASN A 303 1.13 -8.21 23.44
N LYS A 304 0.04 -7.89 22.75
CA LYS A 304 -0.12 -7.95 21.30
C LYS A 304 -0.27 -6.56 20.67
N TRP A 305 0.09 -5.50 21.36
CA TRP A 305 -0.14 -4.11 20.90
C TRP A 305 0.45 -3.80 19.51
N ARG A 306 1.46 -4.57 19.06
CA ARG A 306 2.01 -4.48 17.71
C ARG A 306 1.02 -4.89 16.61
N GLU A 307 0.03 -5.72 16.92
CA GLU A 307 -1.07 -6.08 16.02
C GLU A 307 -2.01 -4.89 15.78
N ASN A 308 -1.98 -3.87 16.64
CA ASN A 308 -2.74 -2.63 16.49
C ASN A 308 -1.99 -1.59 15.62
N ILE A 309 -0.76 -1.87 15.20
CA ILE A 309 -0.01 -0.99 14.28
C ILE A 309 -0.39 -1.32 12.84
N ASP A 310 -0.70 -0.27 12.09
CA ASP A 310 -0.88 -0.31 10.64
C ASP A 310 0.17 0.57 9.94
N GLN A 311 0.14 0.67 8.61
CA GLN A 311 1.25 1.20 7.79
C GLN A 311 1.88 2.51 8.29
N VAL A 312 1.08 3.44 8.83
CA VAL A 312 1.52 4.75 9.35
C VAL A 312 0.79 5.15 10.63
N SER A 313 0.16 4.20 11.32
CA SER A 313 -0.71 4.50 12.46
C SER A 313 -0.74 3.39 13.50
N ILE A 314 -1.31 3.67 14.67
CA ILE A 314 -1.63 2.68 15.69
C ILE A 314 -3.06 2.88 16.20
N ASP A 315 -3.83 1.81 16.28
CA ASP A 315 -5.21 1.84 16.76
C ASP A 315 -5.30 2.12 18.26
N PHE A 316 -6.30 2.91 18.63
CA PHE A 316 -6.70 3.20 20.00
C PHE A 316 -8.15 2.73 20.21
N HIS A 317 -8.48 2.38 21.45
CA HIS A 317 -9.74 1.72 21.80
C HIS A 317 -10.69 2.66 22.53
N LEU A 318 -12.00 2.43 22.39
CA LEU A 318 -13.01 3.18 23.12
C LEU A 318 -12.86 2.93 24.62
N GLY A 319 -12.72 4.01 25.39
CA GLY A 319 -12.69 4.00 26.84
C GLY A 319 -14.08 3.72 27.43
N ASN A 320 -14.11 3.60 28.75
CA ASN A 320 -15.30 3.17 29.47
C ASN A 320 -16.13 4.33 30.06
N LYS A 321 -15.71 5.58 29.82
CA LYS A 321 -16.39 6.78 30.31
C LYS A 321 -16.85 7.62 29.14
N LEU A 322 -18.12 7.99 29.15
CA LEU A 322 -18.72 8.89 28.17
C LEU A 322 -19.45 10.02 28.89
N LYS A 323 -19.61 11.15 28.21
CA LYS A 323 -20.50 12.24 28.60
C LYS A 323 -21.52 12.52 27.51
N LEU A 324 -22.78 12.62 27.93
CA LEU A 324 -23.92 12.93 27.08
C LEU A 324 -24.51 14.27 27.49
N PHE A 325 -24.96 15.07 26.52
CA PHE A 325 -25.70 16.29 26.82
C PHE A 325 -27.07 15.96 27.41
N ARG A 326 -27.43 16.64 28.49
CA ARG A 326 -28.77 16.55 29.07
C ARG A 326 -29.73 17.44 28.30
N ALA A 327 -30.86 16.87 27.90
CA ALA A 327 -31.93 17.65 27.30
C ALA A 327 -32.56 18.59 28.34
N GLY A 328 -32.77 19.86 27.98
CA GLY A 328 -33.56 20.82 28.77
C GLY A 328 -32.84 21.54 29.91
N THR A 329 -31.57 21.24 30.21
CA THR A 329 -30.80 21.93 31.26
C THR A 329 -30.32 23.32 30.85
N TYR A 330 -30.22 23.60 29.55
CA TYR A 330 -29.82 24.92 29.03
C TYR A 330 -30.47 25.19 27.66
N ARG A 331 -30.74 26.47 27.36
CA ARG A 331 -31.41 26.89 26.10
C ARG A 331 -30.43 27.16 24.96
N PHE A 332 -29.21 27.60 25.28
CA PHE A 332 -28.15 27.93 24.34
C PHE A 332 -26.79 27.80 25.02
N VAL A 333 -25.72 27.69 24.23
CA VAL A 333 -24.33 27.71 24.72
C VAL A 333 -23.73 29.09 24.41
N ASP A 334 -23.39 29.85 25.45
CA ASP A 334 -22.58 31.07 25.32
C ASP A 334 -21.10 30.69 25.47
N THR A 335 -20.35 30.74 24.37
CA THR A 335 -18.95 30.35 24.33
C THR A 335 -18.04 31.19 25.22
N LYS A 336 -18.49 32.38 25.68
CA LYS A 336 -17.73 33.18 26.65
C LYS A 336 -17.88 32.67 28.09
N ARG A 337 -18.97 31.94 28.37
CA ARG A 337 -19.31 31.45 29.72
C ARG A 337 -19.08 29.95 29.89
N GLY A 338 -18.99 29.21 28.79
CA GLY A 338 -18.81 27.76 28.82
C GLY A 338 -20.12 27.02 29.03
N LEU A 339 -20.03 25.77 29.48
CA LEU A 339 -21.18 24.91 29.76
C LEU A 339 -21.52 24.94 31.27
N PRO A 340 -22.81 24.95 31.65
CA PRO A 340 -23.23 24.67 33.02
C PRO A 340 -22.70 23.31 33.53
N ASP A 341 -22.44 23.18 34.83
CA ASP A 341 -21.87 21.96 35.42
C ASP A 341 -22.77 20.73 35.23
N ASP A 342 -24.09 20.92 35.17
CA ASP A 342 -25.10 19.88 34.97
C ASP A 342 -25.53 19.71 33.49
N ALA A 343 -24.86 20.39 32.56
CA ALA A 343 -25.17 20.32 31.13
C ALA A 343 -24.93 18.92 30.54
N MET A 344 -24.06 18.13 31.16
CA MET A 344 -23.74 16.77 30.72
C MET A 344 -23.79 15.78 31.87
N GLU A 345 -24.15 14.55 31.55
CA GLU A 345 -24.08 13.41 32.47
C GLU A 345 -23.05 12.39 32.04
N GLU A 346 -22.41 11.74 33.02
CA GLU A 346 -21.42 10.69 32.78
C GLU A 346 -22.09 9.33 32.73
N VAL A 347 -21.74 8.56 31.70
CA VAL A 347 -22.10 7.15 31.55
C VAL A 347 -20.82 6.33 31.72
N ASN A 348 -20.86 5.38 32.64
CA ASN A 348 -19.77 4.45 32.90
C ASN A 348 -20.16 3.07 32.34
N LEU A 349 -19.32 2.53 31.47
CA LEU A 349 -19.47 1.22 30.83
C LEU A 349 -18.49 0.22 31.44
N GLN A 350 -18.80 -1.07 31.30
CA GLN A 350 -17.86 -2.18 31.48
C GLN A 350 -17.26 -2.59 30.13
N ASP A 351 -16.19 -3.38 30.16
CA ASP A 351 -15.56 -3.85 28.92
C ASP A 351 -16.52 -4.74 28.13
N GLY A 352 -16.70 -4.45 26.84
CA GLY A 352 -17.69 -5.13 26.00
C GLY A 352 -19.13 -4.64 26.13
N ASP A 353 -19.44 -3.70 27.02
CA ASP A 353 -20.79 -3.12 27.09
C ASP A 353 -21.14 -2.34 25.82
N PRO A 354 -22.39 -2.42 25.33
CA PRO A 354 -22.86 -1.63 24.20
C PRO A 354 -23.24 -0.20 24.62
N PHE A 355 -22.91 0.75 23.76
CA PHE A 355 -23.38 2.13 23.76
C PHE A 355 -24.07 2.43 22.43
N ILE A 356 -25.32 2.88 22.49
CA ILE A 356 -26.11 3.21 21.30
C ILE A 356 -25.97 4.70 21.02
N LEU A 357 -25.33 5.03 19.90
CA LEU A 357 -25.23 6.39 19.39
C LEU A 357 -26.35 6.64 18.37
N GLU A 358 -27.39 7.34 18.81
CA GLU A 358 -28.56 7.68 17.99
C GLU A 358 -28.21 8.60 16.80
N PRO A 359 -28.95 8.54 15.68
CA PRO A 359 -28.79 9.48 14.58
C PRO A 359 -28.89 10.94 15.05
N GLY A 360 -27.91 11.77 14.66
CA GLY A 360 -27.81 13.17 15.07
C GLY A 360 -27.31 13.39 16.50
N ALA A 361 -27.07 12.33 17.28
CA ALA A 361 -26.55 12.45 18.63
C ALA A 361 -25.05 12.76 18.65
N PHE A 362 -24.63 13.36 19.76
CA PHE A 362 -23.24 13.70 20.06
C PHE A 362 -22.88 13.23 21.46
N ALA A 363 -21.73 12.59 21.60
CA ALA A 363 -21.19 12.13 22.87
C ALA A 363 -19.69 12.45 22.96
N ILE A 364 -19.22 12.79 24.16
CA ILE A 364 -17.79 12.93 24.43
C ILE A 364 -17.33 11.65 25.12
N ALA A 365 -16.27 11.03 24.63
CA ALA A 365 -15.63 9.88 25.28
C ALA A 365 -14.13 10.12 25.41
N THR A 366 -13.41 9.17 25.99
CA THR A 366 -11.96 9.10 25.86
C THR A 366 -11.56 7.77 25.26
N THR A 367 -10.36 7.70 24.71
CA THR A 367 -9.70 6.43 24.47
C THR A 367 -9.41 5.71 25.78
N ARG A 368 -9.24 4.39 25.71
CA ARG A 368 -8.74 3.56 26.82
C ARG A 368 -7.30 3.92 27.14
N GLU A 369 -6.52 4.20 26.11
CA GLU A 369 -5.10 4.51 26.21
C GLU A 369 -4.87 5.96 26.61
N VAL A 370 -3.83 6.17 27.41
CA VAL A 370 -3.19 7.45 27.73
C VAL A 370 -2.01 7.62 26.79
N LEU A 371 -1.99 8.74 26.07
CA LEU A 371 -0.91 9.13 25.17
C LEU A 371 -0.02 10.18 25.85
N LYS A 372 1.30 10.04 25.77
CA LYS A 372 2.25 11.13 26.01
C LYS A 372 3.23 11.28 24.85
N LEU A 373 3.43 12.52 24.43
CA LEU A 373 4.27 12.89 23.29
C LEU A 373 5.50 13.68 23.73
N PRO A 374 6.68 13.45 23.11
CA PRO A 374 7.84 14.31 23.30
C PRO A 374 7.64 15.65 22.60
N ASN A 375 8.58 16.58 22.78
CA ASN A 375 8.48 17.95 22.24
C ASN A 375 8.72 18.03 20.72
N ASP A 376 9.09 16.94 20.05
CA ASP A 376 9.38 16.90 18.62
C ASP A 376 8.41 16.01 17.82
N ILE A 377 7.31 15.56 18.43
CA ILE A 377 6.30 14.72 17.77
C ILE A 377 4.92 15.32 17.97
N LEU A 378 4.20 15.46 16.85
CA LEU A 378 2.78 15.77 16.82
C LEU A 378 1.98 14.48 16.63
N GLY A 379 0.89 14.31 17.37
CA GLY A 379 -0.07 13.23 17.17
C GLY A 379 -1.31 13.72 16.44
N ARG A 380 -1.92 12.85 15.63
CA ARG A 380 -3.20 13.13 14.99
C ARG A 380 -4.13 11.94 15.12
N LEU A 381 -5.33 12.21 15.62
CA LEU A 381 -6.40 11.23 15.75
C LEU A 381 -7.17 11.16 14.45
N GLU A 382 -7.18 9.98 13.86
CA GLU A 382 -7.86 9.64 12.62
C GLU A 382 -9.08 8.76 12.90
N GLY A 383 -10.14 8.97 12.14
CA GLY A 383 -11.26 8.05 12.09
C GLY A 383 -10.91 6.76 11.36
N LYS A 384 -11.55 5.65 11.73
CA LYS A 384 -11.44 4.40 10.98
C LYS A 384 -12.39 4.45 9.78
N SER A 385 -11.89 4.13 8.57
CA SER A 385 -12.70 4.17 7.34
C SER A 385 -13.99 3.32 7.43
N SER A 386 -13.96 2.21 8.18
CA SER A 386 -15.13 1.37 8.40
C SER A 386 -16.24 2.08 9.18
N LEU A 387 -15.89 2.87 10.20
CA LEU A 387 -16.84 3.65 11.01
C LEU A 387 -17.35 4.87 10.24
N ALA A 388 -16.46 5.58 9.55
CA ALA A 388 -16.83 6.72 8.72
C ALA A 388 -17.89 6.36 7.65
N ARG A 389 -17.80 5.16 7.06
CA ARG A 389 -18.78 4.67 6.07
C ARG A 389 -20.16 4.36 6.66
N LEU A 390 -20.27 4.28 7.98
CA LEU A 390 -21.54 4.17 8.72
C LEU A 390 -22.06 5.54 9.18
N GLY A 391 -21.34 6.62 8.87
CA GLY A 391 -21.66 7.98 9.34
C GLY A 391 -21.13 8.29 10.74
N ILE A 392 -20.25 7.45 11.30
CA ILE A 392 -19.69 7.65 12.64
C ILE A 392 -18.44 8.52 12.59
N LEU A 393 -18.51 9.66 13.28
CA LEU A 393 -17.42 10.58 13.51
C LEU A 393 -16.77 10.26 14.87
N VAL A 394 -15.45 10.43 14.96
CA VAL A 394 -14.70 10.20 16.21
C VAL A 394 -14.00 11.46 16.74
N HIS A 395 -13.94 12.48 15.90
CA HIS A 395 -13.54 13.83 16.30
C HIS A 395 -14.35 14.84 15.48
N SER A 396 -14.47 16.06 16.01
CA SER A 396 -15.15 17.17 15.35
C SER A 396 -14.18 18.35 15.24
N THR A 397 -13.46 18.43 14.13
CA THR A 397 -12.51 19.50 13.74
C THR A 397 -11.19 19.62 14.52
N ALA A 398 -11.04 18.99 15.69
CA ALA A 398 -9.86 19.13 16.55
C ALA A 398 -9.04 17.84 16.71
N ALA A 399 -8.64 17.23 15.59
CA ALA A 399 -7.91 15.94 15.58
C ALA A 399 -6.45 15.98 16.09
N ARG A 400 -5.94 17.14 16.52
CA ARG A 400 -4.50 17.40 16.68
C ARG A 400 -4.08 17.34 18.14
N PHE A 401 -3.04 16.55 18.42
CA PHE A 401 -2.41 16.40 19.72
C PHE A 401 -1.01 16.98 19.68
N ASP A 402 -0.81 18.06 20.42
CA ASP A 402 0.42 18.86 20.37
C ASP A 402 1.65 18.16 20.99
N PRO A 403 2.87 18.53 20.57
CA PRO A 403 4.09 18.07 21.23
C PRO A 403 4.09 18.42 22.73
N GLY A 404 4.47 17.45 23.56
CA GLY A 404 4.32 17.54 25.01
C GLY A 404 2.90 17.28 25.53
N TRP A 405 1.98 16.77 24.70
CA TRP A 405 0.69 16.26 25.17
C TRP A 405 0.90 15.12 26.18
N SER A 406 0.01 15.04 27.17
CA SER A 406 -0.05 13.97 28.17
C SER A 406 -1.50 13.79 28.59
N GLY A 407 -2.11 12.63 28.38
CA GLY A 407 -3.52 12.38 28.74
C GLY A 407 -4.20 11.36 27.82
N ALA A 408 -5.39 10.91 28.20
CA ALA A 408 -6.23 10.09 27.32
C ALA A 408 -6.83 10.99 26.23
N PRO A 409 -6.60 10.71 24.94
CA PRO A 409 -7.29 11.37 23.85
C PRO A 409 -8.81 11.43 24.06
N VAL A 410 -9.37 12.63 23.93
CA VAL A 410 -10.81 12.83 23.91
C VAL A 410 -11.35 12.49 22.53
N LEU A 411 -12.54 11.91 22.50
CA LEU A 411 -13.29 11.55 21.29
C LEU A 411 -14.57 12.38 21.25
N GLU A 412 -14.83 13.04 20.13
CA GLU A 412 -16.11 13.67 19.85
C GLU A 412 -16.93 12.76 18.93
N LEU A 413 -17.66 11.83 19.54
CA LEU A 413 -18.45 10.84 18.82
C LEU A 413 -19.73 11.46 18.28
N GLY A 414 -19.96 11.31 16.98
CA GLY A 414 -21.20 11.77 16.33
C GLY A 414 -21.72 10.73 15.35
N ASN A 415 -23.04 10.69 15.15
CA ASN A 415 -23.67 9.81 14.16
C ASN A 415 -24.43 10.64 13.12
N LEU A 416 -23.85 10.73 11.92
CA LEU A 416 -24.48 11.33 10.74
C LEU A 416 -25.24 10.29 9.88
N GLY A 417 -25.19 9.01 10.28
CA GLY A 417 -25.88 7.93 9.62
C GLY A 417 -27.39 7.94 9.90
N PRO A 418 -28.20 7.28 9.05
CA PRO A 418 -29.66 7.27 9.18
C PRO A 418 -30.18 6.26 10.23
N LYS A 419 -29.30 5.53 10.91
CA LYS A 419 -29.65 4.46 11.84
C LYS A 419 -28.80 4.54 13.12
N PRO A 420 -29.33 4.10 14.28
CA PRO A 420 -28.55 4.00 15.50
C PRO A 420 -27.33 3.09 15.29
N ALA A 421 -26.19 3.49 15.84
CA ALA A 421 -24.97 2.70 15.80
C ALA A 421 -24.63 2.17 17.19
N ILE A 422 -24.37 0.87 17.28
CA ILE A 422 -23.95 0.23 18.53
C ILE A 422 -22.41 0.22 18.55
N LEU A 423 -21.83 0.95 19.49
CA LEU A 423 -20.39 0.99 19.76
C LEU A 423 -20.13 0.19 21.04
N TYR A 424 -19.08 -0.60 21.08
CA TYR A 424 -18.75 -1.43 22.24
C TYR A 424 -17.57 -0.82 22.99
N CYS A 425 -17.67 -0.69 24.31
CA CYS A 425 -16.52 -0.34 25.13
C CYS A 425 -15.36 -1.31 24.86
N GLY A 426 -14.16 -0.77 24.64
CA GLY A 426 -12.98 -1.56 24.29
C GLY A 426 -12.81 -1.90 22.82
N MET A 427 -13.73 -1.54 21.93
CA MET A 427 -13.53 -1.73 20.49
C MET A 427 -12.46 -0.76 19.94
N PRO A 428 -11.72 -1.12 18.87
CA PRO A 428 -10.90 -0.17 18.13
C PRO A 428 -11.79 0.94 17.56
N ILE A 429 -11.55 2.19 17.98
CA ILE A 429 -12.44 3.33 17.68
C ILE A 429 -11.77 4.34 16.76
N CYS A 430 -10.48 4.59 16.94
CA CYS A 430 -9.71 5.54 16.14
C CYS A 430 -8.30 4.99 15.89
N ALA A 431 -7.55 5.67 15.03
CA ALA A 431 -6.15 5.39 14.78
C ALA A 431 -5.34 6.67 15.00
N PHE A 432 -4.13 6.55 15.54
CA PHE A 432 -3.21 7.68 15.69
C PHE A 432 -2.11 7.61 14.64
N THR A 433 -1.96 8.69 13.87
CA THR A 433 -0.73 8.95 13.12
C THR A 433 0.17 9.87 13.94
N PHE A 434 1.48 9.77 13.71
CA PHE A 434 2.47 10.62 14.37
C PHE A 434 3.34 11.29 13.33
N GLU A 435 3.67 12.56 13.54
CA GLU A 435 4.52 13.34 12.66
C GLU A 435 5.72 13.86 13.44
N LYS A 436 6.93 13.54 12.98
CA LYS A 436 8.15 14.09 13.55
C LYS A 436 8.45 15.46 12.96
N LEU A 437 8.63 16.43 13.84
CA LEU A 437 9.02 17.78 13.49
C LEU A 437 10.51 17.84 13.09
N SER A 438 10.88 18.84 12.29
CA SER A 438 12.28 19.12 11.95
C SER A 438 13.10 19.59 13.15
N SER A 439 12.44 20.12 14.19
CA SER A 439 13.06 20.56 15.44
C SER A 439 12.03 20.53 16.58
N PRO A 440 12.44 20.26 17.85
CA PRO A 440 11.54 20.29 18.99
C PRO A 440 10.90 21.67 19.21
N VAL A 441 9.65 21.70 19.67
CA VAL A 441 8.99 22.94 20.07
C VAL A 441 9.61 23.51 21.35
N ARG A 442 9.71 24.85 21.42
CA ARG A 442 10.05 25.55 22.67
C ARG A 442 8.86 25.62 23.63
N MET A 443 7.66 25.76 23.10
CA MET A 443 6.41 25.80 23.84
C MET A 443 5.72 24.42 23.74
N ARG A 444 5.92 23.58 24.73
CA ARG A 444 5.22 22.29 24.87
C ARG A 444 3.76 22.51 25.26
N TYR A 445 2.87 21.57 24.96
CA TYR A 445 1.45 21.70 25.31
C TYR A 445 1.21 21.73 26.82
N GLU A 446 1.71 20.71 27.55
CA GLU A 446 1.56 20.61 29.00
C GLU A 446 2.13 21.85 29.71
N GLY A 447 1.29 22.54 30.48
CA GLY A 447 1.64 23.77 31.19
C GLY A 447 1.72 25.03 30.32
N SER A 448 1.38 24.95 29.03
CA SER A 448 1.26 26.15 28.18
C SER A 448 0.03 26.97 28.52
N ARG A 449 0.01 28.22 28.04
CA ARG A 449 -1.18 29.09 28.10
C ARG A 449 -2.42 28.50 27.41
N SER A 450 -2.20 27.64 26.42
CA SER A 450 -3.23 26.92 25.65
C SER A 450 -3.64 25.58 26.29
N ASP A 451 -2.97 25.17 27.37
CA ASP A 451 -3.30 23.93 28.05
C ASP A 451 -4.62 24.07 28.78
N ARG A 452 -5.54 23.16 28.43
CA ARG A 452 -6.86 23.04 29.06
C ARG A 452 -7.15 21.63 29.49
N TYR A 453 -6.45 20.64 28.94
CA TYR A 453 -6.89 19.25 28.96
C TYR A 453 -5.75 18.26 29.24
N SER A 454 -4.50 18.71 29.38
CA SER A 454 -3.41 17.81 29.75
C SER A 454 -3.68 17.15 31.11
N GLY A 455 -3.11 15.96 31.28
CA GLY A 455 -3.29 15.09 32.44
C GLY A 455 -4.64 14.38 32.51
N SER A 456 -5.65 14.80 31.72
CA SER A 456 -6.99 14.22 31.80
C SER A 456 -6.99 12.75 31.39
N ARG A 457 -7.74 11.93 32.13
CA ARG A 457 -8.04 10.53 31.80
C ARG A 457 -9.55 10.25 31.72
N ILE A 458 -10.33 11.33 31.71
CA ILE A 458 -11.79 11.30 31.69
C ILE A 458 -12.28 12.23 30.57
N PRO A 459 -13.49 12.01 30.04
CA PRO A 459 -14.11 12.91 29.06
C PRO A 459 -14.46 14.24 29.73
N LEU A 460 -13.50 15.16 29.78
CA LEU A 460 -13.74 16.52 30.27
C LEU A 460 -14.67 17.24 29.30
N ALA A 461 -15.64 17.96 29.84
CA ALA A 461 -16.43 18.89 29.06
C ALA A 461 -15.55 20.05 28.57
N SER A 462 -16.05 20.78 27.57
CA SER A 462 -15.38 21.96 27.03
C SER A 462 -15.00 22.95 28.13
N ARG A 463 -13.78 23.50 28.05
CA ARG A 463 -13.25 24.58 28.90
C ARG A 463 -13.02 25.86 28.08
N ILE A 464 -13.91 26.11 27.12
CA ILE A 464 -13.80 27.23 26.18
C ILE A 464 -13.74 28.60 26.88
N GLU A 465 -14.40 28.73 28.03
CA GLU A 465 -14.41 29.94 28.87
C GLU A 465 -13.03 30.31 29.41
N LYS A 466 -12.13 29.33 29.56
CA LYS A 466 -10.74 29.59 29.95
C LYS A 466 -9.96 30.27 28.83
N HIS A 467 -10.46 30.32 27.59
CA HIS A 467 -9.84 31.03 26.48
C HIS A 467 -10.04 32.56 26.62
N ASN A 468 -9.46 33.19 27.63
CA ASN A 468 -9.44 34.65 27.76
C ASN A 468 -7.99 35.16 27.91
N PRO A 469 -7.39 35.74 26.84
CA PRO A 469 -6.05 36.33 26.89
C PRO A 469 -5.96 37.59 27.77
N SER A 470 -7.08 38.11 28.28
CA SER A 470 -7.19 39.46 28.86
C SER A 470 -7.66 39.51 30.32
N ILE A 471 -7.69 38.41 31.06
CA ILE A 471 -7.96 38.45 32.51
C ILE A 471 -6.75 37.90 33.24
N SER A 472 -5.76 38.79 33.45
CA SER A 472 -4.79 38.63 34.52
C SER A 472 -5.53 38.62 35.86
N HIS A 473 -5.22 37.65 36.72
CA HIS A 473 -5.66 37.66 38.10
C HIS A 473 -5.14 38.90 38.85
N SER A 474 -5.98 39.93 38.89
CA SER A 474 -6.05 41.02 39.89
C SER A 474 -7.31 41.80 39.50
N THR A 475 -8.46 41.76 40.17
CA THR A 475 -8.71 41.79 41.60
C THR A 475 -10.19 41.42 41.77
N LEU A 476 -10.52 40.29 42.38
CA LEU A 476 -11.85 40.10 42.97
C LEU A 476 -11.72 40.59 44.41
N ARG A 477 -11.98 41.88 44.64
CA ARG A 477 -12.38 42.33 45.96
C ARG A 477 -13.87 42.04 46.06
N GLU A 478 -14.22 41.27 47.09
CA GLU A 478 -15.58 41.04 47.53
C GLU A 478 -16.27 42.38 47.78
N GLU A 479 -17.23 42.74 46.95
CA GLU A 479 -18.34 43.58 47.41
C GLU A 479 -19.35 42.66 48.05
N SER A 480 -19.23 42.53 49.38
CA SER A 480 -20.28 41.99 50.22
C SER A 480 -21.46 42.96 50.19
N LEU A 481 -22.54 42.52 49.56
CA LEU A 481 -23.87 43.08 49.76
C LEU A 481 -24.27 42.86 51.23
N GLY A 482 -24.05 43.89 52.05
CA GLY A 482 -24.57 43.96 53.42
C GLY A 482 -26.09 43.94 53.40
N SER A 483 -26.67 42.83 53.84
CA SER A 483 -28.09 42.70 54.18
C SER A 483 -28.21 42.39 55.67
N ASP A 484 -27.93 43.38 56.51
CA ASP A 484 -28.22 43.27 57.94
C ASP A 484 -29.65 43.73 58.22
N SER A 485 -30.54 42.75 58.26
CA SER A 485 -31.77 42.83 59.04
C SER A 485 -31.76 41.68 60.03
N LYS A 486 -31.47 41.98 61.31
CA LYS A 486 -32.16 41.37 62.45
C LYS A 486 -31.85 42.07 63.76
N SER A 487 -32.93 42.56 64.32
CA SER A 487 -33.21 42.88 65.71
C SER A 487 -32.62 41.91 66.75
N SER A 488 -32.08 42.49 67.82
CA SER A 488 -32.14 42.11 69.25
C SER A 488 -30.80 42.47 69.88
N GLY A 489 -30.66 43.12 71.01
CA GLY A 489 -31.58 43.57 72.03
C GLY A 489 -30.73 43.82 73.27
N ARG A 490 -30.94 44.98 73.92
CA ARG A 490 -30.53 45.33 75.29
C ARG A 490 -29.04 45.54 75.59
N GLY A 491 -28.73 46.75 76.09
CA GLY A 491 -27.95 46.83 77.32
C GLY A 491 -27.07 48.06 77.55
N ARG A 492 -27.70 49.18 77.96
CA ARG A 492 -27.28 50.08 79.06
C ARG A 492 -25.93 50.83 79.01
N LYS A 493 -26.08 52.15 79.25
CA LYS A 493 -25.24 53.06 80.07
C LYS A 493 -23.92 53.48 79.41
N LYS A 494 -23.46 54.74 79.45
CA LYS A 494 -23.68 55.88 80.35
C LYS A 494 -23.08 57.13 79.65
N ASN A 495 -23.62 58.30 79.98
CA ASN A 495 -23.02 59.65 80.12
C ASN A 495 -21.72 59.93 79.34
N SER A 496 -21.59 61.04 78.59
CA SER A 496 -21.89 62.44 78.98
C SER A 496 -21.93 63.33 77.75
#